data_AF-A0A4Q6BBZ9-F1
#
_entry.id   AF-A0A4Q6BBZ9-F1
#
_cell.length_a   1.000
_cell.length_b   1.000
_cell.length_c   1.000
_cell.angle_alpha   90.00
_cell.angle_beta   90.00
_cell.angle_gamma   90.00
#
_symmetry.space_group_name_H-M   'P 1'
#
loop_
_entity.id
_entity.type
_entity.pdbx_description
1 polymer ?
#
loop_
_entity_poly.entity_id
_entity_poly.type
_entity_poly.pdbx_seq_one_letter_code
_entity_poly.pdbx_strand_id
1 'polypeptide(L)'
;MPTSNRPSARRQKAAAPVPAGPIRGEHDSQDPRERAPLSIPARIGPDDRFTGRGIVAAFLDAGFYAHPDLTTPHSRIHGYHDLTGGKSGVEELANPGPSSWHGMMSTVVAAGNGALSDGQFRGAAPELGLVLVKVGHMSRVLHDDIARGIEWVL
;
A
#
# COMPACT_ATOMS: atom_id res chain seq x y z
N MET A 1 10.35 -59.25 7.19
CA MET A 1 9.65 -58.10 7.77
C MET A 1 9.69 -56.95 6.75
N PRO A 2 8.60 -56.59 6.04
CA PRO A 2 8.61 -55.42 5.19
C PRO A 2 8.14 -54.19 5.98
N THR A 3 8.92 -53.12 5.94
CA THR A 3 8.58 -51.83 6.56
C THR A 3 7.59 -51.08 5.66
N SER A 4 6.35 -50.93 6.15
CA SER A 4 5.30 -50.12 5.51
C SER A 4 5.56 -48.63 5.72
N ASN A 5 6.01 -47.93 4.69
CA ASN A 5 6.11 -46.46 4.70
C ASN A 5 4.81 -45.86 4.14
N ARG A 6 3.87 -45.45 5.01
CA ARG A 6 2.69 -44.67 4.60
C ARG A 6 3.03 -43.18 4.64
N PRO A 7 2.81 -42.40 3.56
CA PRO A 7 2.97 -40.96 3.63
C PRO A 7 1.85 -40.36 4.50
N SER A 8 2.26 -39.57 5.49
CA SER A 8 1.39 -38.74 6.32
C SER A 8 0.65 -37.74 5.43
N ALA A 9 -0.68 -37.90 5.31
CA ALA A 9 -1.53 -36.97 4.61
C ALA A 9 -1.53 -35.62 5.35
N ARG A 10 -0.85 -34.63 4.76
CA ARG A 10 -0.85 -33.25 5.24
C ARG A 10 -2.29 -32.74 5.17
N ARG A 11 -2.95 -32.60 6.33
CA ARG A 11 -4.26 -31.94 6.44
C ARG A 11 -4.12 -30.52 5.89
N GLN A 12 -4.65 -30.27 4.69
CA GLN A 12 -4.96 -28.92 4.26
C GLN A 12 -6.02 -28.38 5.22
N LYS A 13 -5.65 -27.41 6.05
CA LYS A 13 -6.66 -26.59 6.74
C LYS A 13 -7.43 -25.88 5.65
N ALA A 14 -8.73 -26.13 5.57
CA ALA A 14 -9.63 -25.33 4.74
C ALA A 14 -9.42 -23.85 5.10
N ALA A 15 -9.18 -23.01 4.10
CA ALA A 15 -9.19 -21.57 4.29
C ALA A 15 -10.56 -21.19 4.88
N ALA A 16 -10.56 -20.38 5.94
CA ALA A 16 -11.79 -19.81 6.45
C ALA A 16 -12.48 -19.05 5.29
N PRO A 17 -13.82 -19.14 5.16
CA PRO A 17 -14.52 -18.36 4.16
C PRO A 17 -14.17 -16.88 4.36
N VAL A 18 -13.78 -16.21 3.27
CA VAL A 18 -13.58 -14.77 3.27
C VAL A 18 -14.90 -14.18 3.78
N PRO A 19 -14.90 -13.42 4.89
CA PRO A 19 -16.12 -12.78 5.36
C PRO A 19 -16.62 -11.91 4.22
N ALA A 20 -17.87 -12.14 3.79
CA ALA A 20 -18.53 -11.22 2.91
C ALA A 20 -18.40 -9.83 3.57
N GLY A 21 -17.79 -8.88 2.86
CA GLY A 21 -17.77 -7.48 3.30
C GLY A 21 -19.17 -7.06 3.73
N PRO A 22 -19.30 -6.12 4.68
CA PRO A 22 -20.52 -5.92 5.45
C PRO A 22 -21.74 -5.97 4.54
N ILE A 23 -22.54 -7.03 4.70
CA ILE A 23 -23.79 -7.19 3.98
C ILE A 23 -24.62 -5.98 4.38
N ARG A 24 -24.96 -5.16 3.37
CA ARG A 24 -25.83 -3.96 3.39
C ARG A 24 -26.61 -3.85 4.69
N GLY A 25 -26.45 -2.74 5.42
CA GLY A 25 -27.40 -2.44 6.48
C GLY A 25 -28.79 -2.24 5.88
N GLU A 26 -29.85 -2.67 6.58
CA GLU A 26 -31.24 -2.47 6.13
C GLU A 26 -31.59 -0.99 5.85
N HIS A 27 -30.76 -0.06 6.34
CA HIS A 27 -30.91 1.38 6.20
C HIS A 27 -29.99 2.05 5.16
N ASP A 28 -29.14 1.29 4.46
CA ASP A 28 -28.26 1.90 3.45
C ASP A 28 -29.07 2.33 2.22
N SER A 29 -28.84 3.57 1.75
CA SER A 29 -29.48 4.06 0.53
C SER A 29 -29.22 3.12 -0.65
N GLN A 30 -30.29 2.78 -1.36
CA GLN A 30 -30.23 1.98 -2.57
C GLN A 30 -29.72 2.82 -3.75
N ASP A 31 -29.76 4.15 -3.65
CA ASP A 31 -29.18 5.05 -4.64
C ASP A 31 -27.65 5.04 -4.53
N PRO A 32 -26.91 4.63 -5.57
CA PRO A 32 -25.45 4.62 -5.56
C PRO A 32 -24.81 5.99 -5.27
N ARG A 33 -25.53 7.09 -5.53
CA ARG A 33 -25.04 8.47 -5.35
C ARG A 33 -25.10 8.95 -3.90
N GLU A 34 -25.93 8.33 -3.09
CA GLU A 34 -26.12 8.66 -1.67
C GLU A 34 -25.29 7.75 -0.75
N ARG A 35 -24.51 6.84 -1.32
CA ARG A 35 -23.68 5.91 -0.56
C ARG A 35 -22.37 6.57 -0.15
N ALA A 36 -22.08 6.51 1.15
CA ALA A 36 -20.75 6.79 1.64
C ALA A 36 -19.74 5.81 0.99
N PRO A 37 -18.56 6.29 0.58
CA PRO A 37 -17.55 5.42 0.01
C PRO A 37 -17.06 4.42 1.06
N LEU A 38 -17.08 3.12 0.72
CA LEU A 38 -16.49 2.09 1.58
C LEU A 38 -14.97 2.23 1.62
N SER A 39 -14.39 2.11 2.81
CA SER A 39 -12.95 2.06 3.01
C SER A 39 -12.32 0.76 2.50
N ILE A 40 -11.00 0.74 2.32
CA ILE A 40 -10.27 -0.47 1.89
C ILE A 40 -10.52 -1.64 2.86
N PRO A 41 -10.38 -1.47 4.21
CA PRO A 41 -10.66 -2.56 5.13
C PRO A 41 -12.09 -3.10 5.03
N ALA A 42 -13.09 -2.23 4.85
CA ALA A 42 -14.48 -2.64 4.70
C ALA A 42 -14.72 -3.43 3.40
N ARG A 43 -13.96 -3.15 2.33
CA ARG A 43 -14.11 -3.81 1.03
C ARG A 43 -13.46 -5.19 1.00
N ILE A 44 -12.25 -5.32 1.54
CA ILE A 44 -11.43 -6.53 1.35
C ILE A 44 -11.35 -7.42 2.60
N GLY A 45 -11.77 -6.92 3.77
CA GLY A 45 -11.73 -7.65 5.03
C GLY A 45 -10.33 -8.12 5.43
N PRO A 46 -9.32 -7.23 5.52
CA PRO A 46 -7.97 -7.63 5.89
C PRO A 46 -7.95 -8.12 7.35
N ASP A 47 -7.10 -9.10 7.65
CA ASP A 47 -6.86 -9.54 9.02
C ASP A 47 -5.96 -8.51 9.72
N ASP A 48 -6.51 -7.86 10.75
CA ASP A 48 -5.85 -6.76 11.47
C ASP A 48 -4.52 -7.15 12.15
N ARG A 49 -4.19 -8.44 12.21
CA ARG A 49 -2.88 -8.92 12.68
C ARG A 49 -1.74 -8.62 11.69
N PHE A 50 -2.06 -8.42 10.40
CA PHE A 50 -1.07 -8.21 9.35
C PHE A 50 -1.07 -6.75 8.87
N THR A 51 -0.37 -5.89 9.60
CA THR A 51 -0.34 -4.44 9.36
C THR A 51 0.83 -3.96 8.49
N GLY A 52 1.76 -4.84 8.12
CA GLY A 52 3.02 -4.50 7.48
C GLY A 52 4.13 -4.06 8.44
N ARG A 53 3.89 -4.11 9.75
CA ARG A 53 4.89 -3.76 10.78
C ARG A 53 6.18 -4.56 10.60
N GLY A 54 7.31 -3.86 10.59
CA GLY A 54 8.64 -4.46 10.47
C GLY A 54 9.04 -4.83 9.04
N ILE A 55 8.21 -4.52 8.06
CA ILE A 55 8.49 -4.69 6.63
C ILE A 55 8.66 -3.31 5.99
N VAL A 56 9.57 -3.22 5.03
CA VAL A 56 9.79 -2.03 4.21
C VAL A 56 9.47 -2.38 2.75
N ALA A 57 8.71 -1.54 2.07
CA ALA A 57 8.44 -1.66 0.65
C ALA A 57 8.96 -0.45 -0.12
N ALA A 58 9.56 -0.70 -1.28
CA ALA A 58 9.92 0.33 -2.23
C ALA A 58 8.75 0.58 -3.21
N PHE A 59 8.35 1.84 -3.35
CA PHE A 59 7.36 2.28 -4.33
C PHE A 59 8.06 2.99 -5.47
N LEU A 60 7.97 2.43 -6.68
CA LEU A 60 8.57 2.96 -7.89
C LEU A 60 7.46 3.61 -8.72
N ASP A 61 7.46 4.94 -8.81
CA ASP A 61 6.37 5.66 -9.48
C ASP A 61 6.83 7.02 -10.05
N ALA A 62 5.91 7.83 -10.56
CA ALA A 62 6.14 9.13 -11.18
C ALA A 62 6.41 10.28 -10.19
N GLY A 63 6.22 10.05 -8.89
CA GLY A 63 6.56 11.02 -7.84
C GLY A 63 5.74 10.84 -6.57
N PHE A 64 6.18 11.55 -5.52
CA PHE A 64 5.63 11.45 -4.17
C PHE A 64 5.70 12.81 -3.45
N TYR A 65 5.09 12.87 -2.27
CA TYR A 65 5.10 14.00 -1.32
C TYR A 65 4.87 13.51 0.12
N ALA A 66 5.10 14.36 1.12
CA ALA A 66 5.00 13.98 2.53
C ALA A 66 3.53 13.95 3.03
N HIS A 67 2.75 12.96 2.60
CA HIS A 67 1.33 12.86 2.99
C HIS A 67 1.15 12.59 4.50
N PRO A 68 0.23 13.28 5.21
CA PRO A 68 0.01 13.09 6.66
C PRO A 68 -0.25 11.65 7.08
N ASP A 69 -1.03 10.90 6.30
CA ASP A 69 -1.26 9.47 6.57
C ASP A 69 0.01 8.61 6.57
N LEU A 70 1.15 9.11 6.08
CA LEU A 70 2.45 8.40 6.09
C LEU A 70 3.44 9.02 7.08
N THR A 71 3.19 10.25 7.52
CA THR A 71 4.13 11.05 8.32
C THR A 71 3.67 11.32 9.75
N THR A 72 2.39 11.12 10.05
CA THR A 72 1.78 11.37 11.37
C THR A 72 1.37 10.05 12.02
N PRO A 73 1.59 9.84 13.34
CA PRO A 73 2.30 10.73 14.27
C PRO A 73 3.83 10.69 14.12
N HIS A 74 4.36 9.73 13.36
CA HIS A 74 5.76 9.61 13.03
C HIS A 74 5.92 9.17 11.58
N SER A 75 7.02 9.55 10.95
CA SER A 75 7.29 9.16 9.57
C SER A 75 7.53 7.66 9.44
N ARG A 76 6.84 7.06 8.47
CA ARG A 76 7.13 5.72 7.96
C ARG A 76 7.89 5.75 6.63
N ILE A 77 8.16 6.94 6.10
CA ILE A 77 9.01 7.14 4.94
C ILE A 77 10.47 7.15 5.42
N HIS A 78 11.21 6.11 5.05
CA HIS A 78 12.61 5.92 5.41
C HIS A 78 13.57 6.58 4.41
N GLY A 79 13.13 6.77 3.17
CA GLY A 79 13.95 7.41 2.13
C GLY A 79 13.14 7.83 0.92
N TYR A 80 13.68 8.81 0.20
CA TYR A 80 13.18 9.23 -1.11
C TYR A 80 14.35 9.40 -2.08
N HIS A 81 14.17 8.90 -3.31
CA HIS A 81 15.15 9.02 -4.38
C HIS A 81 14.46 9.33 -5.71
N ASP A 82 14.93 10.37 -6.39
CA ASP A 82 14.51 10.74 -7.74
C ASP A 82 15.56 10.31 -8.76
N LEU A 83 15.28 9.22 -9.48
CA LEU A 83 16.14 8.70 -10.54
C LEU A 83 15.97 9.45 -11.88
N THR A 84 15.05 10.42 -11.94
CA THR A 84 14.84 11.28 -13.12
C THR A 84 15.59 12.61 -13.02
N GLY A 85 15.66 13.18 -11.82
CA GLY A 85 16.28 14.47 -11.55
C GLY A 85 17.51 14.42 -10.65
N GLY A 86 17.86 13.24 -10.11
CA GLY A 86 19.02 13.02 -9.24
C GLY A 86 18.86 13.53 -7.80
N LYS A 87 17.73 14.14 -7.46
CA LYS A 87 17.46 14.63 -6.10
C LYS A 87 17.10 13.48 -5.17
N SER A 88 17.61 13.49 -3.95
CA SER A 88 17.37 12.43 -2.97
C SER A 88 17.27 13.03 -1.58
N GLY A 89 16.62 12.31 -0.66
CA GLY A 89 16.36 12.77 0.69
C GLY A 89 14.88 13.07 0.92
N VAL A 90 14.40 12.78 2.13
CA VAL A 90 12.98 12.92 2.50
C VAL A 90 12.52 14.38 2.52
N GLU A 91 13.45 15.33 2.65
CA GLU A 91 13.23 16.77 2.56
C GLU A 91 12.69 17.21 1.19
N GLU A 92 13.03 16.49 0.11
CA GLU A 92 12.53 16.79 -1.23
C GLU A 92 11.01 16.56 -1.35
N LEU A 93 10.43 15.75 -0.47
CA LEU A 93 8.99 15.50 -0.42
C LEU A 93 8.18 16.73 0.03
N ALA A 94 8.82 17.76 0.57
CA ALA A 94 8.19 19.03 0.93
C ALA A 94 7.86 19.91 -0.29
N ASN A 95 8.49 19.65 -1.45
CA ASN A 95 8.36 20.44 -2.67
C ASN A 95 7.75 19.58 -3.81
N PRO A 96 6.46 19.20 -3.74
CA PRO A 96 5.85 18.30 -4.71
C PRO A 96 5.76 18.91 -6.11
N GLY A 97 5.99 18.08 -7.12
CA GLY A 97 5.77 18.43 -8.53
C GLY A 97 4.40 17.96 -9.05
N PRO A 98 4.05 18.30 -10.30
CA PRO A 98 2.75 17.92 -10.91
C PRO A 98 2.50 16.40 -10.99
N SER A 99 3.56 15.58 -10.97
CA SER A 99 3.43 14.11 -10.99
C SER A 99 3.43 13.47 -9.60
N SER A 100 3.65 14.24 -8.53
CA SER A 100 3.81 13.71 -7.17
C SER A 100 2.57 13.02 -6.62
N TRP A 101 1.39 13.36 -7.13
CA TRP A 101 0.15 12.73 -6.68
C TRP A 101 -0.01 11.28 -7.17
N HIS A 102 0.60 10.91 -8.31
CA HIS A 102 0.38 9.61 -8.94
C HIS A 102 0.99 8.48 -8.11
N GLY A 103 2.24 8.60 -7.70
CA GLY A 103 2.84 7.64 -6.78
C GLY A 103 2.21 7.71 -5.41
N MET A 104 1.87 8.92 -4.94
CA MET A 104 1.27 9.08 -3.63
C MET A 104 -0.08 8.37 -3.49
N MET A 105 -0.98 8.47 -4.48
CA MET A 105 -2.28 7.80 -4.40
C MET A 105 -2.15 6.29 -4.22
N SER A 106 -1.19 5.67 -4.93
CA SER A 106 -0.90 4.24 -4.82
C SER A 106 -0.31 3.90 -3.46
N THR A 107 0.64 4.71 -2.99
CA THR A 107 1.29 4.49 -1.69
C THR A 107 0.31 4.63 -0.52
N VAL A 108 -0.59 5.61 -0.51
CA VAL A 108 -1.57 5.76 0.60
C VAL A 108 -2.63 4.67 0.59
N VAL A 109 -3.05 4.17 -0.58
CA VAL A 109 -3.92 2.99 -0.67
C VAL A 109 -3.24 1.76 -0.06
N ALA A 110 -1.94 1.60 -0.27
CA ALA A 110 -1.18 0.50 0.29
C ALA A 110 -0.89 0.68 1.80
N ALA A 111 -0.45 1.87 2.24
CA ALA A 111 0.22 2.06 3.53
C ALA A 111 -0.23 3.28 4.35
N GLY A 112 -1.27 3.99 3.90
CA GLY A 112 -1.88 5.08 4.66
C GLY A 112 -2.41 4.55 6.00
N ASN A 113 -2.09 5.21 7.11
CA ASN A 113 -2.69 4.85 8.40
C ASN A 113 -4.07 5.49 8.61
N GLY A 114 -4.52 6.32 7.67
CA GLY A 114 -5.79 7.03 7.77
C GLY A 114 -5.79 8.14 8.83
N ALA A 115 -4.64 8.72 9.20
CA ALA A 115 -4.55 9.79 10.20
C ALA A 115 -5.49 10.97 9.94
N LEU A 116 -5.74 11.33 8.68
CA LEU A 116 -6.70 12.38 8.32
C LEU A 116 -8.18 11.99 8.51
N SER A 117 -8.45 10.73 8.86
CA SER A 117 -9.79 10.13 8.93
C SER A 117 -10.01 9.31 10.20
N ASP A 118 -9.21 9.54 11.25
CA ASP A 118 -9.24 8.75 12.48
C ASP A 118 -9.15 7.23 12.23
N GLY A 119 -8.39 6.84 11.20
CA GLY A 119 -8.18 5.45 10.79
C GLY A 119 -9.29 4.84 9.94
N GLN A 120 -10.37 5.57 9.61
CA GLN A 120 -11.48 5.07 8.80
C GLN A 120 -11.04 4.67 7.38
N PHE A 121 -10.22 5.50 6.74
CA PHE A 121 -9.72 5.29 5.38
C PHE A 121 -8.25 4.84 5.36
N ARG A 122 -7.86 3.99 6.31
CA ARG A 122 -6.54 3.35 6.28
C ARG A 122 -6.37 2.45 5.05
N GLY A 123 -5.12 2.34 4.59
CA GLY A 123 -4.70 1.42 3.55
C GLY A 123 -4.61 -0.02 4.03
N ALA A 124 -4.12 -0.90 3.15
CA ALA A 124 -4.04 -2.34 3.41
C ALA A 124 -3.02 -2.72 4.50
N ALA A 125 -1.89 -2.03 4.55
CA ALA A 125 -0.76 -2.29 5.45
C ALA A 125 -0.33 -0.97 6.14
N PRO A 126 -1.13 -0.46 7.10
CA PRO A 126 -0.96 0.89 7.66
C PRO A 126 0.36 1.12 8.41
N GLU A 127 1.11 0.07 8.74
CA GLU A 127 2.38 0.13 9.48
C GLU A 127 3.60 -0.24 8.63
N LEU A 128 3.42 -0.32 7.31
CA LEU A 128 4.49 -0.57 6.36
C LEU A 128 5.50 0.60 6.34
N GLY A 129 6.80 0.27 6.39
CA GLY A 129 7.87 1.22 6.12
C GLY A 129 8.04 1.45 4.62
N LEU A 130 8.46 2.64 4.22
CA LEU A 130 8.40 3.08 2.83
C LEU A 130 9.74 3.62 2.34
N VAL A 131 10.18 3.17 1.18
CA VAL A 131 11.19 3.84 0.36
C VAL A 131 10.51 4.31 -0.92
N LEU A 132 10.61 5.58 -1.23
CA LEU A 132 9.89 6.20 -2.33
C LEU A 132 10.87 6.50 -3.48
N VAL A 133 10.70 5.87 -4.62
CA VAL A 133 11.63 5.95 -5.75
C VAL A 133 10.89 6.53 -6.96
N LYS A 134 11.19 7.79 -7.29
CA LYS A 134 10.66 8.41 -8.50
C LYS A 134 11.46 7.91 -9.70
N VAL A 135 10.80 7.18 -10.58
CA VAL A 135 11.42 6.56 -11.78
C VAL A 135 11.02 7.25 -13.07
N GLY A 136 9.91 7.99 -13.10
CA GLY A 136 9.44 8.66 -14.32
C GLY A 136 8.60 9.90 -14.05
N HIS A 137 7.83 10.33 -15.05
CA HIS A 137 6.84 11.41 -14.92
C HIS A 137 5.45 10.89 -15.31
N MET A 138 4.39 11.57 -14.88
CA MET A 138 3.01 11.11 -15.09
C MET A 138 2.64 10.91 -16.57
N SER A 139 3.20 11.74 -17.47
CA SER A 139 3.00 11.62 -18.91
C SER A 139 3.86 10.52 -19.56
N ARG A 140 4.87 9.98 -18.84
CA ARG A 140 5.85 9.04 -19.37
C ARG A 140 6.60 8.32 -18.25
N VAL A 141 6.28 7.04 -18.08
CA VAL A 141 7.10 6.06 -17.34
C VAL A 141 7.49 4.98 -18.35
N LEU A 142 8.75 4.97 -18.82
CA LEU A 142 9.21 3.99 -19.81
C LEU A 142 9.62 2.67 -19.14
N HIS A 143 9.66 1.59 -19.92
CA HIS A 143 10.12 0.29 -19.44
C HIS A 143 11.55 0.37 -18.85
N ASP A 144 12.45 1.10 -19.52
CA ASP A 144 13.83 1.28 -19.07
C ASP A 144 13.95 2.07 -17.76
N ASP A 145 13.01 2.98 -17.50
CA ASP A 145 12.95 3.75 -16.25
C ASP A 145 12.56 2.86 -15.07
N ILE A 146 11.57 1.97 -15.29
CA ILE A 146 11.15 0.98 -14.30
C ILE A 146 12.29 -0.02 -14.06
N ALA A 147 12.93 -0.51 -15.11
CA ALA A 147 14.06 -1.44 -15.00
C ALA A 147 15.20 -0.84 -14.15
N ARG A 148 15.60 0.40 -14.44
CA ARG A 148 16.59 1.14 -13.65
C ARG A 148 16.16 1.31 -12.19
N GLY A 149 14.88 1.55 -11.95
CA GLY A 149 14.33 1.63 -10.60
C GLY A 149 14.43 0.31 -9.85
N ILE A 150 14.11 -0.81 -10.51
CA ILE A 150 14.22 -2.14 -9.91
C ILE A 150 15.67 -2.47 -9.61
N GLU A 151 16.58 -2.20 -10.56
CA GLU A 151 18.03 -2.38 -10.38
C GLU A 151 18.58 -1.54 -9.23
N TRP A 152 18.06 -0.33 -9.02
CA TRP A 152 18.48 0.53 -7.91
C TRP A 152 18.02 0.00 -6.54
N VAL A 153 16.89 -0.72 -6.48
CA VAL A 153 16.35 -1.27 -5.24
C VAL A 153 17.04 -2.58 -4.81
N LEU A 154 17.58 -3.35 -5.75
CA LEU A 154 18.21 -4.66 -5.51
C LEU A 154 19.68 -4.53 -5.08
#